data_AF-A0A929C696-F1
#
_entry.id   AF-A0A929C696-F1
#
_cell.length_a   1.000
_cell.length_b   1.000
_cell.length_c   1.000
_cell.angle_alpha   90.00
_cell.angle_beta   90.00
_cell.angle_gamma   90.00
#
_symmetry.space_group_name_H-M   'P 1'
#
loop_
_entity.id
_entity.type
_entity.pdbx_description
1 polymer ?
#
loop_
_entity_poly.entity_id
_entity_poly.type
_entity_poly.pdbx_seq_one_letter_code
_entity_poly.pdbx_strand_id
1 'polypeptide(L)'
;MRIKVGNGLLPLNLLVVTLIVAIIFSPSNVLRIVLGLPFLLFLPGYVLVLALFPKKEGMGTVERVALSFGMSIAVVPLIGLILNYTAWGITLESTLYSMAAFIFILSIIAWFRQKRLTEEGRFSIQLRLIIPGWEGGIWDKTLSVILIVSILGALGMLGYVIAKPKVGERFTEFYILGMEGKAIDYPEELVVGKEGKVMVGIINREYETASYRVEVRINGIEVNEVGTIVLEHEEEWELEISFAPTVSGDNQKVEFLLYKEGQTEAYEALHLWVDVKD
;
A
#
# COMPACT_ATOMS: atom_id res chain seq x y z
N MET A 1 -6.08 31.81 -42.40
CA MET A 1 -4.93 31.25 -41.65
C MET A 1 -5.40 29.94 -40.99
N ARG A 2 -5.19 28.79 -41.64
CA ARG A 2 -5.64 27.48 -41.12
C ARG A 2 -4.52 26.90 -40.27
N ILE A 3 -4.62 27.04 -38.96
CA ILE A 3 -3.76 26.34 -38.01
C ILE A 3 -4.20 24.86 -38.03
N LYS A 4 -3.60 24.04 -38.90
CA LYS A 4 -3.68 22.58 -38.79
C LYS A 4 -2.70 22.17 -37.70
N VAL A 5 -3.16 22.19 -36.45
CA VAL A 5 -2.42 21.60 -35.35
C VAL A 5 -2.25 20.10 -35.66
N GLY A 6 -1.04 19.55 -35.48
CA GLY A 6 -0.77 18.11 -35.56
C GLY A 6 -1.49 17.38 -34.42
N ASN A 7 -2.79 17.14 -34.61
CA ASN A 7 -3.84 16.91 -33.61
C ASN A 7 -3.74 15.63 -32.75
N GLY A 8 -2.60 14.94 -32.68
CA GLY A 8 -2.50 13.70 -31.88
C GLY A 8 -2.26 13.92 -30.39
N LEU A 9 -1.43 14.90 -30.02
CA LEU A 9 -0.94 15.08 -28.65
C LEU A 9 -1.90 15.90 -27.75
N LEU A 10 -2.65 16.85 -28.34
CA LEU A 10 -3.64 17.63 -27.60
C LEU A 10 -4.81 16.79 -27.05
N PRO A 11 -5.50 15.94 -27.83
CA PRO A 11 -6.57 15.11 -27.30
C PRO A 11 -6.05 14.09 -26.28
N LEU A 12 -4.81 13.62 -26.45
CA LEU A 12 -4.14 12.75 -25.47
C LEU A 12 -3.92 13.48 -24.14
N ASN A 13 -3.38 14.70 -24.16
CA ASN A 13 -3.19 15.50 -22.95
C ASN A 13 -4.53 15.82 -22.26
N LEU A 14 -5.59 16.10 -23.04
CA LEU A 14 -6.94 16.29 -22.51
C LEU A 14 -7.47 14.99 -21.85
N LEU A 15 -7.24 13.83 -22.48
CA LEU A 15 -7.60 12.53 -21.93
C LEU A 15 -6.88 12.26 -20.61
N VAL A 16 -5.58 12.58 -20.52
CA VAL A 16 -4.79 12.44 -19.28
C VAL A 16 -5.39 13.27 -18.16
N VAL A 17 -5.67 14.56 -18.41
CA VAL A 17 -6.32 15.43 -17.41
C VAL A 17 -7.68 14.88 -17.00
N THR A 18 -8.49 14.45 -17.97
CA THR A 18 -9.83 13.90 -17.71
C THR A 18 -9.76 12.63 -16.86
N LEU A 19 -8.83 11.72 -17.15
CA LEU A 19 -8.63 10.50 -16.39
C LEU A 19 -8.15 10.79 -14.96
N ILE A 20 -7.21 11.73 -14.79
CA ILE A 20 -6.73 12.13 -13.46
C ILE A 20 -7.87 12.69 -12.62
N VAL A 21 -8.66 13.62 -13.17
CA VAL A 21 -9.84 14.17 -12.50
C VAL A 21 -10.83 13.05 -12.16
N ALA A 22 -11.14 12.16 -13.11
CA ALA A 22 -12.04 11.03 -12.86
C ALA A 22 -11.53 10.09 -11.75
N ILE A 23 -10.23 9.83 -11.68
CA ILE A 23 -9.64 8.96 -10.66
C ILE A 23 -9.67 9.65 -9.28
N ILE A 24 -9.27 10.92 -9.18
CA ILE A 24 -9.23 11.67 -7.92
C ILE A 24 -10.64 11.79 -7.31
N PHE A 25 -11.62 12.18 -8.12
CA PHE A 25 -13.00 12.40 -7.67
C PHE A 25 -13.85 11.13 -7.63
N SER A 26 -13.32 9.96 -8.02
CA SER A 26 -14.07 8.71 -7.94
C SER A 26 -14.27 8.30 -6.48
N PRO A 27 -15.53 8.07 -6.03
CA PRO A 27 -15.81 7.59 -4.68
C PRO A 27 -15.52 6.08 -4.52
N SER A 28 -15.48 5.33 -5.62
CA SER A 28 -15.26 3.88 -5.60
C SER A 28 -13.79 3.54 -5.84
N ASN A 29 -13.21 2.76 -4.92
CA ASN A 29 -11.86 2.19 -5.08
C ASN A 29 -11.75 1.29 -6.31
N VAL A 30 -12.82 0.55 -6.65
CA VAL A 30 -12.84 -0.30 -7.84
C VAL A 30 -12.72 0.54 -9.11
N LEU A 31 -13.46 1.65 -9.20
CA LEU A 31 -13.40 2.54 -10.36
C LEU A 31 -12.03 3.21 -10.49
N ARG A 32 -11.39 3.58 -9.37
CA ARG A 32 -10.01 4.08 -9.36
C ARG A 32 -9.04 3.07 -9.93
N ILE A 33 -9.16 1.78 -9.58
CA ILE A 33 -8.29 0.72 -10.11
C ILE A 33 -8.56 0.49 -11.60
N VAL A 34 -9.84 0.40 -11.99
CA VAL A 34 -10.24 0.15 -13.39
C VAL A 34 -9.77 1.27 -14.33
N LEU A 35 -9.77 2.53 -13.88
CA LEU A 35 -9.28 3.66 -14.67
C LEU A 35 -7.76 3.85 -14.53
N GLY A 36 -7.23 3.72 -13.31
CA GLY A 36 -5.83 3.98 -12.99
C GLY A 36 -4.88 2.93 -13.55
N LEU A 37 -5.26 1.66 -13.57
CA LEU A 37 -4.38 0.58 -14.01
C LEU A 37 -4.08 0.65 -15.52
N PRO A 38 -5.07 0.81 -16.43
CA PRO A 38 -4.80 1.06 -17.85
C PRO A 38 -4.04 2.37 -18.08
N PHE A 39 -4.35 3.42 -17.30
CA PHE A 39 -3.65 4.70 -17.35
C PHE A 39 -2.15 4.51 -17.07
N LEU A 40 -1.79 3.88 -15.95
CA LEU A 40 -0.41 3.66 -15.54
C LEU A 40 0.33 2.70 -16.47
N LEU A 41 -0.33 1.64 -16.96
CA LEU A 41 0.33 0.62 -17.78
C LEU A 41 0.56 1.05 -19.24
N PHE A 42 -0.13 2.07 -19.75
CA PHE A 42 -0.08 2.37 -21.17
C PHE A 42 0.37 3.81 -21.49
N LEU A 43 -0.23 4.83 -20.87
CA LEU A 43 -0.04 6.21 -21.32
C LEU A 43 1.42 6.72 -21.16
N PRO A 44 2.10 6.54 -20.01
CA PRO A 44 3.46 7.07 -19.83
C PRO A 44 4.43 6.50 -20.86
N GLY A 45 4.39 5.18 -21.08
CA GLY A 45 5.22 4.50 -22.05
C GLY A 45 4.83 4.81 -23.49
N TYR A 46 3.53 4.98 -23.79
CA TYR A 46 3.09 5.39 -25.13
C TYR A 46 3.65 6.75 -25.54
N VAL A 47 3.59 7.74 -24.64
CA VAL A 47 4.15 9.06 -24.90
C VAL A 47 5.67 9.03 -24.99
N LEU A 48 6.33 8.18 -24.18
CA LEU A 48 7.77 7.97 -24.29
C LEU A 48 8.16 7.35 -25.63
N VAL A 49 7.42 6.35 -26.12
CA VAL A 49 7.65 5.75 -27.44
C VAL A 49 7.44 6.79 -28.54
N LEU A 50 6.41 7.64 -28.45
CA LEU A 50 6.23 8.75 -29.40
C LEU A 50 7.39 9.76 -29.36
N ALA A 51 7.93 10.03 -28.18
CA ALA A 51 9.06 10.92 -28.00
C ALA A 51 10.36 10.30 -28.53
N LEU A 52 10.59 9.00 -28.34
CA LEU A 52 11.83 8.31 -28.74
C LEU A 52 11.84 7.94 -30.23
N PHE A 53 10.72 7.43 -30.74
CA PHE A 53 10.55 6.86 -32.09
C PHE A 53 9.42 7.58 -32.87
N PRO A 54 9.64 8.86 -33.26
CA PRO A 54 8.60 9.70 -33.86
C PRO A 54 8.25 9.35 -35.32
N LYS A 55 9.09 8.58 -36.03
CA LYS A 55 8.86 8.18 -37.44
C LYS A 55 7.86 7.03 -37.51
N LYS A 56 6.97 7.03 -38.52
CA LYS A 56 6.04 5.92 -38.82
C LYS A 56 6.75 4.66 -39.28
N GLU A 57 7.77 4.81 -40.11
CA GLU A 57 8.50 3.72 -40.75
C GLU A 57 9.43 3.01 -39.75
N GLY A 58 9.40 1.66 -39.74
CA GLY A 58 10.29 0.81 -38.94
C GLY A 58 9.68 0.16 -37.70
N MET A 59 8.45 0.51 -37.31
CA MET A 59 7.73 -0.15 -36.21
C MET A 59 6.24 -0.25 -36.53
N GLY A 60 5.75 -1.50 -36.63
CA GLY A 60 4.33 -1.79 -36.78
C GLY A 60 3.52 -1.37 -35.55
N THR A 61 2.20 -1.40 -35.70
CA THR A 61 1.28 -0.96 -34.64
C THR A 61 1.35 -1.86 -33.41
N VAL A 62 1.52 -3.17 -33.59
CA VAL A 62 1.61 -4.13 -32.48
C VAL A 62 2.88 -3.93 -31.67
N GLU A 63 4.02 -3.73 -32.34
CA GLU A 63 5.31 -3.48 -31.71
C GLU A 63 5.27 -2.17 -30.90
N ARG A 64 4.62 -1.12 -31.41
CA ARG A 64 4.42 0.13 -30.67
C ARG A 64 3.61 -0.07 -29.40
N VAL A 65 2.52 -0.82 -29.49
CA VAL A 65 1.68 -1.10 -28.32
C VAL A 65 2.48 -1.91 -27.30
N ALA A 66 3.16 -2.97 -27.72
CA ALA A 66 4.00 -3.79 -26.83
C ALA A 66 5.11 -2.97 -26.16
N LEU A 67 5.83 -2.14 -26.93
CA LEU A 67 6.87 -1.25 -26.39
C LEU A 67 6.29 -0.19 -25.45
N SER A 68 5.06 0.27 -25.66
CA SER A 68 4.40 1.23 -24.76
C SER A 68 4.11 0.61 -23.39
N PHE A 69 3.66 -0.64 -23.36
CA PHE A 69 3.52 -1.39 -22.10
C PHE A 69 4.88 -1.60 -21.43
N GLY A 70 5.88 -2.08 -22.17
CA GLY A 70 7.23 -2.30 -21.64
C GLY A 70 7.86 -1.02 -21.06
N MET A 71 7.72 0.11 -21.77
CA MET A 71 8.23 1.40 -21.28
C MET A 71 7.48 1.91 -20.05
N SER A 72 6.17 1.67 -19.95
CA SER A 72 5.42 2.04 -18.74
C SER A 72 5.88 1.20 -17.55
N ILE A 73 6.02 -0.12 -17.73
CA ILE A 73 6.51 -1.03 -16.67
C ILE A 73 7.90 -0.63 -16.19
N ALA A 74 8.77 -0.10 -17.06
CA ALA A 74 10.08 0.41 -16.67
C ALA A 74 9.99 1.76 -15.94
N VAL A 75 9.24 2.72 -16.48
CA VAL A 75 9.27 4.12 -16.02
C VAL A 75 8.41 4.35 -14.78
N VAL A 76 7.23 3.72 -14.68
CA VAL A 76 6.30 3.96 -13.57
C VAL A 76 6.92 3.61 -12.21
N PRO A 77 7.59 2.45 -12.02
CA PRO A 77 8.30 2.16 -10.77
C PRO A 77 9.45 3.12 -10.49
N LEU A 78 10.17 3.58 -11.52
CA LEU A 78 11.24 4.57 -11.33
C LEU A 78 10.69 5.91 -10.84
N ILE A 79 9.55 6.36 -11.37
CA ILE A 79 8.85 7.56 -10.87
C ILE A 79 8.41 7.34 -9.42
N GLY A 80 7.84 6.17 -9.11
CA GLY A 80 7.46 5.80 -7.74
C GLY A 80 8.65 5.80 -6.77
N LEU A 81 9.79 5.28 -7.21
CA LEU A 81 11.03 5.28 -6.43
C LEU A 81 11.55 6.70 -6.20
N ILE A 82 11.53 7.55 -7.22
CA ILE A 82 11.89 8.98 -7.06
C ILE A 82 10.95 9.64 -6.05
N LEU A 83 9.63 9.42 -6.17
CA LEU A 83 8.63 9.95 -5.24
C LEU A 83 8.87 9.51 -3.79
N ASN A 84 9.33 8.28 -3.57
CA ASN A 84 9.66 7.78 -2.24
C ASN A 84 10.74 8.60 -1.52
N TYR A 85 11.65 9.23 -2.27
CA TYR A 85 12.68 10.11 -1.71
C TYR A 85 12.25 11.59 -1.65
N THR A 86 11.05 11.93 -2.11
CA THR A 86 10.51 13.29 -2.01
C THR A 86 9.67 13.46 -0.76
N ALA A 87 9.53 14.71 -0.28
CA ALA A 87 8.68 15.04 0.86
C ALA A 87 7.19 14.67 0.67
N TRP A 88 6.76 14.40 -0.57
CA TRP A 88 5.38 14.03 -0.89
C TRP A 88 5.08 12.53 -0.76
N GLY A 89 6.11 11.67 -0.76
CA GLY A 89 5.96 10.22 -0.67
C GLY A 89 5.15 9.58 -1.81
N ILE A 90 4.79 8.30 -1.65
CA ILE A 90 3.98 7.54 -2.61
C ILE A 90 2.50 7.63 -2.21
N THR A 91 1.87 8.76 -2.52
CA THR A 91 0.41 8.94 -2.39
C THR A 91 -0.27 8.89 -3.76
N LEU A 92 -1.60 8.70 -3.78
CA LEU A 92 -2.39 8.70 -5.03
C LEU A 92 -2.20 10.02 -5.80
N GLU A 93 -2.32 11.14 -5.11
CA GLU A 93 -2.23 12.47 -5.73
C GLU A 93 -0.83 12.75 -6.27
N SER A 94 0.21 12.52 -5.45
CA SER A 94 1.60 12.72 -5.86
C SER A 94 1.97 11.84 -7.05
N THR A 95 1.51 10.59 -7.07
CA THR A 95 1.74 9.66 -8.19
C THR A 95 1.08 10.17 -9.48
N LEU A 96 -0.19 10.60 -9.41
CA LEU A 96 -0.92 11.10 -10.58
C LEU A 96 -0.31 12.41 -11.11
N TYR A 97 0.06 13.34 -10.24
CA TYR A 97 0.69 14.61 -10.65
C TYR A 97 2.08 14.40 -11.25
N SER A 98 2.91 13.53 -10.67
CA SER A 98 4.21 13.19 -11.28
C SER A 98 4.04 12.53 -12.64
N MET A 99 3.05 11.64 -12.79
CA MET A 99 2.75 11.02 -14.08
C MET A 99 2.28 12.04 -15.11
N ALA A 100 1.42 12.98 -14.70
CA ALA A 100 0.96 14.08 -15.56
C ALA A 100 2.13 14.96 -16.02
N ALA A 101 2.99 15.38 -15.09
CA ALA A 101 4.17 16.18 -15.39
C ALA A 101 5.10 15.46 -16.38
N PHE A 102 5.37 14.18 -16.13
CA PHE A 102 6.15 13.34 -17.03
C PHE A 102 5.55 13.25 -18.44
N ILE A 103 4.24 12.97 -18.53
CA ILE A 103 3.52 12.89 -19.81
C ILE A 103 3.53 14.23 -20.55
N PHE A 104 3.33 15.36 -19.86
CA PHE A 104 3.36 16.68 -20.49
C PHE A 104 4.74 17.03 -21.01
N ILE A 105 5.79 16.79 -20.22
CA ILE A 105 7.18 17.02 -20.64
C ILE A 105 7.50 16.19 -21.88
N LEU A 106 7.19 14.89 -21.88
CA LEU A 106 7.42 14.04 -23.04
C LEU A 106 6.55 14.42 -24.24
N SER A 107 5.32 14.87 -24.03
CA SER A 107 4.46 15.35 -25.11
C SER A 107 5.05 16.59 -25.78
N ILE A 108 5.63 17.51 -25.00
CA ILE A 108 6.36 18.67 -25.53
C ILE A 108 7.59 18.21 -26.34
N ILE A 109 8.38 17.28 -25.81
CA ILE A 109 9.56 16.72 -26.51
C ILE A 109 9.13 16.03 -27.81
N ALA A 110 8.09 15.19 -27.77
CA ALA A 110 7.54 14.50 -28.93
C ALA A 110 7.09 15.49 -30.00
N TRP A 111 6.40 16.56 -29.60
CA TRP A 111 5.98 17.64 -30.51
C TRP A 111 7.16 18.33 -31.19
N PHE A 112 8.20 18.69 -30.43
CA PHE A 112 9.42 19.28 -30.99
C PHE A 112 10.14 18.33 -31.95
N ARG A 113 10.21 17.04 -31.64
CA ARG A 113 10.82 16.02 -32.52
C ARG A 113 9.98 15.77 -33.78
N GLN A 114 8.66 15.81 -33.68
CA GLN A 114 7.75 15.64 -34.84
C GLN A 114 7.75 16.83 -35.79
N LYS A 115 8.03 18.05 -35.31
CA LYS A 115 8.15 19.24 -36.17
C LYS A 115 9.26 19.14 -37.22
N ARG A 116 10.31 18.34 -36.98
CA ARG A 116 11.42 18.13 -37.91
C ARG A 116 11.11 17.12 -39.02
N LEU A 117 9.91 16.54 -39.04
CA LEU A 117 9.47 15.54 -40.02
C LEU A 117 8.44 16.14 -41.01
N THR A 118 8.62 15.83 -42.30
CA THR A 118 7.71 16.20 -43.42
C THR A 118 6.32 15.58 -43.22
N GLU A 119 5.27 16.26 -43.68
CA GLU A 119 3.84 15.95 -43.43
C GLU A 119 3.43 14.48 -43.68
N GLU A 120 4.09 13.77 -44.60
CA GLU A 120 3.80 12.36 -44.93
C GLU A 120 4.40 11.35 -43.93
N GLY A 121 5.50 11.71 -43.24
CA GLY A 121 6.15 10.88 -42.22
C GLY A 121 5.57 11.06 -40.81
N ARG A 122 4.61 11.98 -40.64
CA ARG A 122 3.99 12.28 -39.34
C ARG A 122 3.00 11.20 -38.95
N PHE A 123 3.15 10.68 -37.73
CA PHE A 123 2.21 9.73 -37.16
C PHE A 123 0.87 10.43 -36.86
N SER A 124 -0.09 10.29 -37.76
CA SER A 124 -1.50 10.59 -37.52
C SER A 124 -2.14 9.40 -36.82
N ILE A 125 -2.83 9.65 -35.71
CA ILE A 125 -3.58 8.64 -34.95
C ILE A 125 -4.72 8.14 -35.83
N GLN A 126 -4.46 7.09 -36.59
CA GLN A 126 -5.50 6.25 -37.15
C GLN A 126 -5.59 5.04 -36.21
N LEU A 127 -6.51 5.10 -35.24
CA LEU A 127 -6.92 3.96 -34.44
C LEU A 127 -7.65 2.97 -35.38
N ARG A 128 -6.89 2.29 -36.25
CA ARG A 128 -7.33 1.00 -36.76
C ARG A 128 -7.09 0.02 -35.61
N LEU A 129 -8.14 -0.27 -34.86
CA LEU A 129 -8.24 -1.46 -34.03
C LEU A 129 -8.15 -2.68 -34.96
N ILE A 130 -6.93 -3.01 -35.38
CA ILE A 130 -6.64 -4.32 -35.96
C ILE A 130 -6.56 -5.25 -34.76
N ILE A 131 -7.62 -6.03 -34.54
CA ILE A 131 -7.58 -7.15 -33.61
C ILE A 131 -6.45 -8.06 -34.13
N PRO A 132 -5.33 -8.21 -33.42
CA PRO A 132 -4.26 -9.08 -33.89
C PRO A 132 -4.79 -10.51 -33.83
N GLY A 133 -4.66 -11.25 -34.93
CA GLY A 133 -4.54 -12.71 -34.81
C GLY A 133 -5.47 -13.61 -35.59
N TRP A 134 -6.27 -13.14 -36.57
CA TRP A 134 -7.06 -14.09 -37.38
C TRP A 134 -6.47 -14.54 -38.72
N GLU A 135 -5.33 -13.98 -39.15
CA GLU A 135 -4.66 -14.32 -40.41
C GLU A 135 -3.35 -15.12 -40.26
N GLY A 136 -2.95 -15.45 -39.01
CA GLY A 136 -1.69 -16.14 -38.70
C GLY A 136 -1.78 -17.67 -38.60
N GLY A 137 -0.61 -18.33 -38.65
CA GLY A 137 -0.46 -19.79 -38.62
C GLY A 137 -0.86 -20.42 -37.27
N ILE A 138 -0.75 -21.75 -37.15
CA ILE A 138 -1.16 -22.50 -35.95
C ILE A 138 -0.46 -21.98 -34.67
N TRP A 139 0.81 -21.56 -34.78
CA TRP A 139 1.58 -20.99 -33.68
C TRP A 139 1.06 -19.63 -33.22
N ASP A 140 0.63 -18.76 -34.15
CA ASP A 140 0.06 -17.44 -33.81
C ASP A 140 -1.27 -17.57 -33.06
N LYS A 141 -2.11 -18.54 -33.47
CA LYS A 141 -3.35 -18.86 -32.78
C LYS A 141 -3.09 -19.40 -31.38
N THR A 142 -2.12 -20.30 -31.23
CA THR A 142 -1.75 -20.88 -29.94
C THR A 142 -1.22 -19.81 -28.97
N LEU A 143 -0.32 -18.95 -29.44
CA LEU A 143 0.18 -17.80 -28.67
C LEU A 143 -0.93 -16.84 -28.28
N SER A 144 -1.87 -16.56 -29.19
CA SER A 144 -3.03 -15.70 -28.91
C SER A 144 -3.94 -16.28 -27.84
N VAL A 145 -4.21 -17.60 -27.87
CA VAL A 145 -5.01 -18.27 -26.83
C VAL A 145 -4.30 -18.22 -25.47
N ILE A 146 -3.00 -18.51 -25.43
CA ILE A 146 -2.21 -18.42 -24.19
C ILE A 146 -2.26 -17.00 -23.63
N LEU A 147 -2.11 -15.98 -24.49
CA LEU A 147 -2.17 -14.58 -24.10
C LEU A 147 -3.54 -14.22 -23.50
N ILE A 148 -4.63 -14.63 -24.15
CA ILE A 148 -6.00 -14.39 -23.65
C ILE A 148 -6.19 -15.05 -22.28
N VAL A 149 -5.80 -16.31 -22.13
CA VAL A 149 -5.91 -17.03 -20.85
C VAL A 149 -5.08 -16.34 -19.76
N SER A 150 -3.89 -15.85 -20.11
CA SER A 150 -3.01 -15.14 -19.17
C SER A 150 -3.62 -13.80 -18.72
N ILE A 151 -4.21 -13.05 -19.65
CA ILE A 151 -4.91 -11.80 -19.35
C ILE A 151 -6.14 -12.07 -18.46
N LEU A 152 -6.95 -13.08 -18.80
CA LEU A 152 -8.11 -13.47 -17.99
C LEU A 152 -7.71 -13.93 -16.58
N GLY A 153 -6.65 -14.73 -16.47
CA GLY A 153 -6.10 -15.16 -15.18
C GLY A 153 -5.59 -13.99 -14.34
N ALA A 154 -4.87 -13.05 -14.95
CA ALA A 154 -4.38 -11.85 -14.27
C ALA A 154 -5.53 -10.95 -13.79
N LEU A 155 -6.54 -10.72 -14.63
CA LEU A 155 -7.75 -9.98 -14.25
C LEU A 155 -8.54 -10.68 -13.14
N GLY A 156 -8.67 -12.01 -13.22
CA GLY A 156 -9.32 -12.83 -12.19
C GLY A 156 -8.59 -12.75 -10.84
N MET A 157 -7.25 -12.84 -10.86
CA MET A 157 -6.43 -12.70 -9.65
C MET A 157 -6.56 -11.31 -9.02
N LEU A 158 -6.53 -10.26 -9.85
CA LEU A 158 -6.78 -8.89 -9.38
C LEU A 158 -8.16 -8.75 -8.74
N GLY A 159 -9.20 -9.30 -9.40
CA GLY A 159 -10.56 -9.33 -8.85
C GLY A 159 -10.63 -10.06 -7.50
N TYR A 160 -9.95 -11.20 -7.38
CA TYR A 160 -9.88 -11.97 -6.13
C TYR A 160 -9.23 -11.18 -4.98
N VAL A 161 -8.08 -10.55 -5.24
CA VAL A 161 -7.34 -9.75 -4.25
C VAL A 161 -8.14 -8.52 -3.80
N ILE A 162 -8.94 -7.93 -4.69
CA ILE A 162 -9.82 -6.79 -4.35
C ILE A 162 -11.04 -7.27 -3.55
N ALA A 163 -11.62 -8.42 -3.90
CA ALA A 163 -12.84 -8.92 -3.30
C ALA A 163 -12.63 -9.50 -1.89
N LYS A 164 -11.43 -10.02 -1.58
CA LYS A 164 -11.09 -10.49 -0.24
C LYS A 164 -10.16 -9.51 0.47
N PRO A 165 -10.59 -8.83 1.55
CA PRO A 165 -9.70 -8.01 2.34
C PRO A 165 -8.51 -8.85 2.82
N LYS A 166 -7.31 -8.27 2.79
CA LYS A 166 -6.12 -8.91 3.36
C LYS A 166 -6.38 -9.11 4.84
N VAL A 167 -6.58 -10.35 5.26
CA VAL A 167 -6.49 -10.70 6.67
C VAL A 167 -5.03 -10.42 7.02
N GLY A 168 -4.78 -9.37 7.79
CA GLY A 168 -3.47 -9.18 8.42
C GLY A 168 -3.13 -10.41 9.27
N GLU A 169 -1.90 -10.52 9.76
CA GLU A 169 -1.63 -11.50 10.81
C GLU A 169 -2.64 -11.27 11.95
N ARG A 170 -3.23 -12.34 12.46
CA ARG A 170 -4.14 -12.27 13.61
C ARG A 170 -3.27 -12.13 14.84
N PHE A 171 -3.31 -10.97 15.48
CA PHE A 171 -2.60 -10.77 16.73
C PHE A 171 -3.39 -9.85 17.65
N THR A 172 -3.05 -9.85 18.92
CA THR A 172 -3.58 -8.92 19.91
C THR A 172 -2.47 -7.97 20.30
N GLU A 173 -2.71 -6.66 20.26
CA GLU A 173 -1.74 -5.70 20.80
C GLU A 173 -1.83 -5.71 22.33
N PHE A 174 -0.68 -5.82 22.98
CA PHE A 174 -0.55 -5.77 24.43
C PHE A 174 0.62 -4.84 24.77
N TYR A 175 0.36 -3.83 25.60
CA TYR A 175 1.37 -2.83 25.95
C TYR A 175 1.17 -2.26 27.36
N ILE A 176 2.24 -1.66 27.88
CA ILE A 176 2.26 -0.96 29.16
C ILE A 176 2.71 0.48 28.91
N LEU A 177 2.06 1.44 29.56
CA LEU A 177 2.40 2.86 29.54
C LEU A 177 2.57 3.36 30.98
N GLY A 178 3.37 4.41 31.16
CA GLY A 178 3.37 5.21 32.37
C GLY A 178 2.04 5.96 32.54
N MET A 179 1.85 6.58 33.70
CA MET A 179 0.58 7.25 34.07
C MET A 179 0.19 8.44 33.17
N GLU A 180 1.14 8.99 32.40
CA GLU A 180 0.85 10.03 31.40
C GLU A 180 0.42 9.48 30.03
N GLY A 181 0.21 8.17 29.90
CA GLY A 181 -0.16 7.52 28.63
C GLY A 181 0.98 7.47 27.61
N LYS A 182 2.22 7.47 28.08
CA LYS A 182 3.42 7.33 27.23
C LYS A 182 4.24 6.13 27.68
N ALA A 183 5.01 5.57 26.76
CA ALA A 183 5.91 4.45 27.03
C ALA A 183 7.22 4.88 27.74
N ILE A 184 7.12 5.81 28.68
CA ILE A 184 8.19 6.38 29.50
C ILE A 184 7.67 6.61 30.93
N ASP A 185 8.57 6.94 31.85
CA ASP A 185 8.23 7.29 33.24
C ASP A 185 7.52 6.16 34.00
N TYR A 186 7.99 4.93 33.80
CA TYR A 186 7.54 3.77 34.58
C TYR A 186 8.04 3.86 36.03
N PRO A 187 7.39 3.18 36.99
CA PRO A 187 7.90 3.10 38.35
C PRO A 187 9.25 2.35 38.37
N GLU A 188 10.35 3.04 38.66
CA GLU A 188 11.69 2.43 38.78
C GLU A 188 12.07 2.13 40.23
N GLU A 189 11.67 2.98 41.17
CA GLU A 189 11.91 2.79 42.61
C GLU A 189 10.59 2.69 43.38
N LEU A 190 10.44 1.65 44.19
CA LEU A 190 9.27 1.40 45.03
C LEU A 190 9.67 1.15 46.49
N VAL A 191 8.69 1.23 47.39
CA VAL A 191 8.83 0.89 48.81
C VAL A 191 7.97 -0.33 49.10
N VAL A 192 8.44 -1.22 49.98
CA VAL A 192 7.68 -2.41 50.39
C VAL A 192 6.27 -2.01 50.85
N GLY A 193 5.26 -2.67 50.28
CA GLY A 193 3.84 -2.42 50.59
C GLY A 193 3.25 -1.14 49.98
N LYS A 194 4.01 -0.37 49.19
CA LYS A 194 3.48 0.75 48.40
C LYS A 194 3.20 0.30 46.96
N GLU A 195 2.07 0.74 46.43
CA GLU A 195 1.65 0.41 45.07
C GLU A 195 2.44 1.21 44.03
N GLY A 196 3.08 0.50 43.10
CA GLY A 196 3.40 1.01 41.77
C GLY A 196 2.17 0.91 40.87
N LYS A 197 2.07 1.82 39.88
CA LYS A 197 0.93 1.92 38.98
C LYS A 197 1.40 2.10 37.55
N VAL A 198 0.75 1.41 36.63
CA VAL A 198 0.96 1.54 35.18
C VAL A 198 -0.38 1.41 34.46
N MET A 199 -0.45 1.96 33.25
CA MET A 199 -1.58 1.73 32.35
C MET A 199 -1.28 0.52 31.49
N VAL A 200 -2.22 -0.42 31.40
CA VAL A 200 -2.11 -1.61 30.55
C VAL A 200 -3.19 -1.55 29.48
N GLY A 201 -2.77 -1.69 28.23
CA GLY A 201 -3.64 -1.64 27.06
C GLY A 201 -3.69 -2.97 26.31
N ILE A 202 -4.89 -3.32 25.84
CA ILE A 202 -5.17 -4.50 25.02
C ILE A 202 -6.01 -4.05 23.83
N ILE A 203 -5.57 -4.36 22.61
CA ILE A 203 -6.36 -4.12 21.38
C ILE A 203 -6.51 -5.42 20.61
N ASN A 204 -7.76 -5.83 20.40
CA ASN A 204 -8.05 -7.10 19.74
C ASN A 204 -7.98 -6.99 18.20
N ARG A 205 -6.96 -7.56 17.56
CA ARG A 205 -6.88 -7.67 16.08
C ARG A 205 -7.00 -9.11 15.57
N GLU A 206 -7.74 -9.95 16.28
CA GLU A 206 -7.93 -11.36 15.93
C GLU A 206 -9.01 -11.59 14.84
N TYR A 207 -9.72 -10.53 14.43
CA TYR A 207 -10.89 -10.57 13.53
C TYR A 207 -12.10 -11.37 14.08
N GLU A 208 -12.12 -11.63 15.39
CA GLU A 208 -13.20 -12.29 16.12
C GLU A 208 -13.25 -11.76 17.55
N THR A 209 -14.39 -11.92 18.22
CA THR A 209 -14.51 -11.61 19.65
C THR A 209 -13.62 -12.55 20.45
N ALA A 210 -12.79 -12.00 21.33
CA ALA A 210 -11.85 -12.76 22.13
C ALA A 210 -11.88 -12.32 23.60
N SER A 211 -11.60 -13.27 24.49
CA SER A 211 -11.58 -13.07 25.93
C SER A 211 -10.16 -13.14 26.47
N TYR A 212 -9.80 -12.18 27.31
CA TYR A 212 -8.47 -11.99 27.84
C TYR A 212 -8.45 -11.92 29.38
N ARG A 213 -7.29 -12.25 29.94
CA ARG A 213 -6.98 -12.08 31.36
C ARG A 213 -5.53 -11.65 31.52
N VAL A 214 -5.28 -10.66 32.34
CA VAL A 214 -3.94 -10.16 32.64
C VAL A 214 -3.56 -10.59 34.04
N GLU A 215 -2.40 -11.23 34.17
CA GLU A 215 -1.82 -11.61 35.46
C GLU A 215 -0.54 -10.80 35.69
N VAL A 216 -0.38 -10.24 36.88
CA VAL A 216 0.83 -9.52 37.28
C VAL A 216 1.60 -10.35 38.29
N ARG A 217 2.89 -10.59 37.99
CA ARG A 217 3.80 -11.33 38.87
C ARG A 217 4.99 -10.47 39.26
N ILE A 218 5.46 -10.60 40.50
CA ILE A 218 6.75 -10.07 40.95
C ILE A 218 7.66 -11.25 41.26
N ASN A 219 8.78 -11.37 40.53
CA ASN A 219 9.72 -12.50 40.63
C ASN A 219 9.03 -13.87 40.57
N GLY A 220 8.01 -14.00 39.70
CA GLY A 220 7.24 -15.22 39.51
C GLY A 220 6.12 -15.46 40.52
N ILE A 221 5.92 -14.58 41.51
CA ILE A 221 4.81 -14.64 42.46
C ILE A 221 3.68 -13.75 41.97
N GLU A 222 2.47 -14.30 41.81
CA GLU A 222 1.27 -13.55 41.46
C GLU A 222 0.93 -12.51 42.53
N VAL A 223 0.76 -11.26 42.13
CA VAL A 223 0.42 -10.13 43.00
C VAL A 223 -0.89 -9.43 42.62
N ASN A 224 -1.33 -9.57 41.36
CA ASN A 224 -2.58 -9.02 40.88
C ASN A 224 -3.09 -9.80 39.66
N GLU A 225 -4.40 -9.81 39.44
CA GLU A 225 -5.05 -10.42 38.28
C GLU A 225 -6.26 -9.58 37.87
N VAL A 226 -6.40 -9.33 36.56
CA VAL A 226 -7.50 -8.57 35.98
C VAL A 226 -8.13 -9.37 34.83
N GLY A 227 -9.44 -9.61 34.91
CA GLY A 227 -10.20 -10.34 33.90
C GLY A 227 -11.56 -10.81 34.42
N THR A 228 -12.42 -11.38 33.57
CA THR A 228 -12.31 -11.60 32.12
C THR A 228 -12.65 -10.34 31.32
N ILE A 229 -11.81 -9.99 30.34
CA ILE A 229 -12.00 -8.84 29.43
C ILE A 229 -12.40 -9.38 28.07
N VAL A 230 -13.62 -9.10 27.62
CA VAL A 230 -14.13 -9.53 26.32
C VAL A 230 -14.07 -8.36 25.35
N LEU A 231 -13.38 -8.53 24.23
CA LEU A 231 -13.18 -7.48 23.23
C LEU A 231 -13.66 -7.96 21.85
N GLU A 232 -14.46 -7.14 21.17
CA GLU A 232 -14.74 -7.28 19.75
C GLU A 232 -13.50 -6.94 18.91
N HIS A 233 -13.54 -7.25 17.60
CA HIS A 233 -12.44 -6.89 16.71
C HIS A 233 -12.27 -5.36 16.64
N GLU A 234 -11.04 -4.89 16.77
CA GLU A 234 -10.62 -3.49 16.87
C GLU A 234 -11.06 -2.77 18.16
N GLU A 235 -11.66 -3.48 19.11
CA GLU A 235 -11.97 -2.92 20.42
C GLU A 235 -10.70 -2.81 21.28
N GLU A 236 -10.58 -1.67 21.96
CA GLU A 236 -9.47 -1.30 22.82
C GLU A 236 -9.93 -1.23 24.27
N TRP A 237 -9.11 -1.76 25.16
CA TRP A 237 -9.30 -1.70 26.59
C TRP A 237 -8.01 -1.22 27.25
N GLU A 238 -8.11 -0.14 28.03
CA GLU A 238 -7.00 0.36 28.84
C GLU A 238 -7.46 0.52 30.29
N LEU A 239 -6.65 0.05 31.24
CA LEU A 239 -6.91 0.25 32.67
C LEU A 239 -5.62 0.49 33.45
N GLU A 240 -5.74 1.28 34.51
CA GLU A 240 -4.71 1.40 35.53
C GLU A 240 -4.61 0.09 36.32
N ILE A 241 -3.44 -0.54 36.28
CA ILE A 241 -3.12 -1.72 37.07
C ILE A 241 -2.08 -1.34 38.13
N SER A 242 -2.40 -1.63 39.39
CA SER A 242 -1.48 -1.46 40.51
C SER A 242 -0.81 -2.78 40.90
N PHE A 243 0.40 -2.69 41.43
CA PHE A 243 1.13 -3.82 41.99
C PHE A 243 1.97 -3.34 43.18
N ALA A 244 2.03 -4.14 44.24
CA ALA A 244 2.78 -3.78 45.44
C ALA A 244 3.83 -4.86 45.75
N PRO A 245 5.14 -4.51 45.80
CA PRO A 245 6.16 -5.46 46.19
C PRO A 245 6.08 -5.77 47.70
N THR A 246 6.25 -7.04 48.05
CA THR A 246 6.20 -7.52 49.44
C THR A 246 7.58 -7.75 50.06
N VAL A 247 8.63 -7.73 49.25
CA VAL A 247 10.02 -7.99 49.66
C VAL A 247 10.88 -6.87 49.10
N SER A 248 11.86 -6.39 49.86
CA SER A 248 12.85 -5.44 49.38
C SER A 248 13.97 -6.11 48.58
N GLY A 249 14.60 -5.37 47.68
CA GLY A 249 15.68 -5.87 46.82
C GLY A 249 15.73 -5.13 45.49
N ASP A 250 16.92 -5.13 44.90
CA ASP A 250 17.20 -4.47 43.63
C ASP A 250 16.81 -5.37 42.44
N ASN A 251 16.46 -4.75 41.31
CA ASN A 251 16.10 -5.38 40.04
C ASN A 251 15.06 -6.50 40.18
N GLN A 252 13.96 -6.24 40.87
CA GLN A 252 12.82 -7.16 40.87
C GLN A 252 12.10 -7.09 39.53
N LYS A 253 11.80 -8.26 38.97
CA LYS A 253 11.10 -8.38 37.69
C LYS A 253 9.60 -8.36 37.95
N VAL A 254 8.93 -7.33 37.44
CA VAL A 254 7.46 -7.24 37.42
C VAL A 254 6.99 -7.68 36.03
N GLU A 255 6.34 -8.82 35.94
CA GLU A 255 5.84 -9.41 34.70
C GLU A 255 4.35 -9.18 34.57
N PHE A 256 3.91 -8.80 33.37
CA PHE A 256 2.52 -8.69 32.98
C PHE A 256 2.27 -9.73 31.91
N LEU A 257 1.43 -10.72 32.22
CA LEU A 257 1.17 -11.88 31.39
C LEU A 257 -0.26 -11.80 30.86
N LEU A 258 -0.40 -11.72 29.54
CA LEU A 258 -1.70 -11.75 28.88
C LEU A 258 -2.05 -13.19 28.53
N TYR A 259 -3.17 -13.69 29.02
CA TYR A 259 -3.73 -14.99 28.64
C TYR A 259 -4.96 -14.80 27.76
N LYS A 260 -5.05 -15.59 26.70
CA LYS A 260 -6.25 -15.72 25.87
C LYS A 260 -7.06 -16.93 26.32
N GLU A 261 -8.38 -16.80 26.35
CA GLU A 261 -9.26 -17.89 26.79
C GLU A 261 -8.99 -19.21 26.05
N GLY A 262 -8.92 -20.30 26.82
CA GLY A 262 -8.61 -21.64 26.31
C GLY A 262 -7.10 -21.96 26.20
N GLN A 263 -6.21 -21.01 26.48
CA GLN A 263 -4.76 -21.22 26.54
C GLN A 263 -4.26 -21.31 27.98
N THR A 264 -3.37 -22.27 28.23
CA THR A 264 -2.68 -22.43 29.53
C THR A 264 -1.36 -21.66 29.60
N GLU A 265 -0.76 -21.35 28.45
CA GLU A 265 0.44 -20.53 28.34
C GLU A 265 0.05 -19.06 28.12
N ALA A 266 0.91 -18.15 28.58
CA ALA A 266 0.72 -16.73 28.32
C ALA A 266 0.84 -16.48 26.82
N TYR A 267 -0.16 -15.80 26.26
CA TYR A 267 -0.20 -15.40 24.86
C TYR A 267 0.88 -14.34 24.58
N GLU A 268 1.02 -13.36 25.47
CA GLU A 268 2.05 -12.32 25.43
C GLU A 268 2.57 -12.02 26.84
N ALA A 269 3.82 -11.56 26.93
CA ALA A 269 4.47 -11.25 28.20
C ALA A 269 5.31 -9.97 28.11
N LEU A 270 5.02 -9.03 29.00
CA LEU A 270 5.76 -7.79 29.16
C LEU A 270 6.40 -7.74 30.56
N HIS A 271 7.43 -6.92 30.73
CA HIS A 271 8.04 -6.78 32.05
C HIS A 271 8.65 -5.40 32.28
N LEU A 272 8.76 -5.05 33.56
CA LEU A 272 9.48 -3.91 34.09
C LEU A 272 10.48 -4.39 35.14
N TRP A 273 11.55 -3.63 35.32
CA TRP A 273 12.53 -3.84 36.38
C TRP A 273 12.38 -2.71 37.40
N VAL A 274 12.24 -3.08 38.68
CA VAL A 274 12.03 -2.13 39.77
C VAL A 274 12.97 -2.42 40.93
N ASP A 275 13.49 -1.37 41.56
CA ASP A 275 14.26 -1.44 42.80
C ASP A 275 13.33 -1.18 43.99
N VAL A 276 13.31 -2.08 44.96
CA VAL A 276 12.39 -2.01 46.11
C VAL A 276 13.16 -1.75 47.40
N LYS A 277 12.91 -0.60 48.02
CA LYS A 277 13.47 -0.18 49.30
C LYS A 277 12.55 -0.55 50.47
N ASP A 278 13.13 -0.68 51.66
CA ASP A 278 12.40 -0.90 52.92
C ASP A 278 11.51 0.29 53.30
#